data_AF-A0A2D4MD49-F1
#
_entry.id   AF-A0A2D4MD49-F1
#
_cell.length_a   1.000
_cell.length_b   1.000
_cell.length_c   1.000
_cell.angle_alpha   90.00
_cell.angle_beta   90.00
_cell.angle_gamma   90.00
#
_symmetry.space_group_name_H-M   'P 1'
#
loop_
_entity.id
_entity.type
_entity.pdbx_description
1 polymer ?
#
loop_
_entity_poly.entity_id
_entity_poly.type
_entity_poly.pdbx_seq_one_letter_code
_entity_poly.pdbx_strand_id
1 'polypeptide(L)'
;MSEEDLQALVDVPCSDLAREISENPLQTQRLQASLQETLDRREEERRSRQLLELYLQAIKKEDQATPTAQEAQTRGGTDTVDMGTSGPSSVERTPLSARVVAVLKEKPAPELSLASQDLELVCKEDLEALSHALRCDKHKTKALKEACGQELSRRLQQFHSLNSLRSISKGKEKLPEPEERLRSKRRK
;
A
#
# COMPACT_ATOMS: atom_id res chain seq x y z
N MET A 1 28.97 -17.63 19.46
CA MET A 1 28.22 -16.82 20.45
C MET A 1 26.75 -16.98 20.14
N SER A 2 25.97 -17.31 21.15
CA SER A 2 24.51 -17.36 21.07
C SER A 2 23.93 -15.93 21.07
N GLU A 3 22.65 -15.81 20.72
CA GLU A 3 21.93 -14.52 20.82
C GLU A 3 21.80 -14.08 22.29
N GLU A 4 21.67 -15.06 23.21
CA GLU A 4 21.66 -14.84 24.65
C GLU A 4 22.99 -14.26 25.15
N ASP A 5 24.12 -14.75 24.62
CA ASP A 5 25.44 -14.20 24.96
C ASP A 5 25.59 -12.73 24.48
N LEU A 6 24.99 -12.40 23.33
CA LEU A 6 25.01 -11.03 22.80
C LEU A 6 24.10 -10.10 23.61
N GLN A 7 22.93 -10.58 24.05
CA GLN A 7 22.05 -9.81 24.93
C GLN A 7 22.73 -9.50 26.28
N ALA A 8 23.44 -10.49 26.84
CA ALA A 8 24.22 -10.27 28.06
C ALA A 8 25.27 -9.15 27.91
N LEU A 9 25.90 -9.01 26.74
CA LEU A 9 26.84 -7.91 26.46
C LEU A 9 26.16 -6.53 26.38
N VAL A 10 24.88 -6.47 25.99
CA VAL A 10 24.11 -5.22 26.01
C VAL A 10 23.66 -4.88 27.43
N ASP A 11 23.28 -5.88 28.22
CA ASP A 11 22.76 -5.69 29.58
C ASP A 11 23.86 -5.27 30.59
N VAL A 12 25.13 -5.55 30.29
CA VAL A 12 26.27 -5.13 31.12
C VAL A 12 26.45 -3.60 31.08
N PRO A 13 26.74 -2.95 32.22
CA PRO A 13 27.03 -1.52 32.25
C PRO A 13 28.19 -1.14 31.31
N CYS A 14 27.99 -0.08 30.51
CA CYS A 14 28.98 0.38 29.52
C CYS A 14 30.37 0.63 30.13
N SER A 15 30.47 1.06 31.40
CA SER A 15 31.74 1.28 32.10
C SER A 15 32.52 -0.02 32.33
N ASP A 16 31.83 -1.10 32.70
CA ASP A 16 32.47 -2.39 32.95
C ASP A 16 32.87 -3.04 31.62
N LEU A 17 32.00 -2.95 30.61
CA LEU A 17 32.32 -3.44 29.28
C LEU A 17 33.50 -2.66 28.66
N ALA A 18 33.55 -1.33 28.82
CA ALA A 18 34.64 -0.50 28.30
C ALA A 18 35.99 -0.86 28.95
N ARG A 19 35.98 -1.17 30.24
CA ARG A 19 37.17 -1.66 30.96
C ARG A 19 37.63 -3.02 30.42
N GLU A 20 36.69 -3.93 30.16
CA GLU A 20 37.00 -5.28 29.67
C GLU A 20 37.55 -5.25 28.24
N ILE A 21 36.94 -4.45 27.36
CA ILE A 21 37.37 -4.36 25.96
C ILE A 21 38.49 -3.32 25.74
N SER A 22 38.94 -2.65 26.81
CA SER A 22 39.99 -1.62 26.79
C SER A 22 39.74 -0.47 25.78
N GLU A 23 38.47 -0.10 25.59
CA GLU A 23 38.04 0.96 24.67
C GLU A 23 37.51 2.19 25.40
N ASN A 24 37.35 3.29 24.66
CA ASN A 24 36.70 4.49 25.19
C ASN A 24 35.22 4.20 25.53
N PRO A 25 34.70 4.63 26.69
CA PRO A 25 33.29 4.48 27.05
C PRO A 25 32.31 4.95 25.96
N LEU A 26 32.62 6.02 25.23
CA LEU A 26 31.79 6.50 24.12
C LEU A 26 31.76 5.52 22.94
N GLN A 27 32.88 4.85 22.65
CA GLN A 27 32.95 3.84 21.58
C GLN A 27 32.26 2.56 22.00
N THR A 28 32.44 2.13 23.25
CA THR A 28 31.73 0.99 23.84
C THR A 28 30.22 1.21 23.84
N GLN A 29 29.75 2.41 24.20
CA GLN A 29 28.32 2.73 24.18
C GLN A 29 27.74 2.66 22.76
N ARG A 30 28.48 3.18 21.75
CA ARG A 30 28.07 3.07 20.34
C ARG A 30 28.01 1.62 19.88
N LEU A 31 28.95 0.80 20.32
CA LEU A 31 28.97 -0.63 20.02
C LEU A 31 27.77 -1.34 20.64
N GLN A 32 27.47 -1.12 21.92
CA GLN A 32 26.29 -1.67 22.59
C GLN A 32 24.99 -1.22 21.92
N ALA A 33 24.89 0.06 21.53
CA ALA A 33 23.72 0.57 20.82
C ALA A 33 23.53 -0.11 19.45
N SER A 34 24.61 -0.27 18.68
CA SER A 34 24.55 -0.96 17.37
C SER A 34 24.25 -2.45 17.52
N LEU A 35 24.74 -3.08 18.60
CA LEU A 35 24.42 -4.47 18.91
C LEU A 35 22.94 -4.62 19.25
N GLN A 36 22.37 -3.76 20.10
CA GLN A 36 20.95 -3.75 20.41
C GLN A 36 20.09 -3.56 19.15
N GLU A 37 20.42 -2.58 18.30
CA GLU A 37 19.71 -2.37 17.03
C GLU A 37 19.73 -3.62 16.14
N THR A 38 20.85 -4.34 16.11
CA THR A 38 20.98 -5.58 15.34
C THR A 38 20.13 -6.71 15.94
N LEU A 39 20.05 -6.82 17.27
CA LEU A 39 19.20 -7.79 17.95
C LEU A 39 17.71 -7.49 17.72
N ASP A 40 17.32 -6.23 17.88
CA ASP A 40 15.94 -5.76 17.64
C ASP A 40 15.51 -6.07 16.20
N ARG A 41 16.36 -5.76 15.22
CA ARG A 41 16.09 -6.04 13.81
C ARG A 41 15.92 -7.54 13.56
N ARG A 42 16.73 -8.39 14.18
CA ARG A 42 16.59 -9.85 14.04
C ARG A 42 15.30 -10.37 14.66
N GLU A 43 14.89 -9.80 15.79
CA GLU A 43 13.61 -10.15 16.41
C GLU A 43 12.43 -9.72 15.52
N GLU A 44 12.49 -8.53 14.94
CA GLU A 44 11.50 -8.05 13.96
C GLU A 44 11.44 -8.96 12.72
N GLU A 45 12.58 -9.40 12.20
CA GLU A 45 12.64 -10.37 11.10
C GLU A 45 11.99 -11.73 11.46
N ARG A 46 12.19 -12.23 12.69
CA ARG A 46 11.48 -13.44 13.15
C ARG A 46 9.98 -13.21 13.22
N ARG A 47 9.54 -12.13 13.86
CA ARG A 47 8.12 -11.79 14.04
C ARG A 47 7.42 -11.62 12.68
N SER A 48 8.06 -10.92 11.74
CA SER A 48 7.52 -10.73 10.39
C SER A 48 7.41 -12.03 9.59
N ARG A 49 8.43 -12.92 9.68
CA ARG A 49 8.37 -14.26 9.05
C ARG A 49 7.22 -15.09 9.61
N GLN A 50 7.06 -15.12 10.93
CA GLN A 50 5.96 -15.86 11.58
C GLN A 50 4.59 -15.33 11.14
N LEU A 51 4.43 -14.00 11.07
CA LEU A 51 3.19 -13.39 10.59
C LEU A 51 2.90 -13.75 9.12
N LEU A 52 3.92 -13.70 8.26
CA LEU A 52 3.79 -14.06 6.85
C LEU A 52 3.40 -15.53 6.68
N GLU A 53 3.98 -16.44 7.47
CA GLU A 53 3.63 -17.86 7.45
C GLU A 53 2.15 -18.08 7.81
N LEU A 54 1.66 -17.41 8.86
CA LEU A 54 0.25 -17.46 9.25
C LEU A 54 -0.67 -16.93 8.15
N TYR A 55 -0.29 -15.83 7.48
CA TYR A 55 -1.04 -15.27 6.36
C TYR A 55 -1.10 -16.25 5.17
N LEU A 56 0.04 -16.82 4.79
CA LEU A 56 0.10 -17.83 3.72
C LEU A 56 -0.70 -19.09 4.07
N GLN A 57 -0.71 -19.50 5.33
CA GLN A 57 -1.53 -20.61 5.79
C GLN A 57 -3.03 -20.30 5.71
N ALA A 58 -3.43 -19.06 6.03
CA ALA A 58 -4.82 -18.62 5.90
C ALA A 58 -5.30 -18.66 4.44
N ILE A 59 -4.47 -18.17 3.51
CA ILE A 59 -4.77 -18.25 2.06
C ILE A 59 -4.92 -19.71 1.62
N LYS A 60 -3.98 -20.58 1.97
CA LYS A 60 -4.06 -22.01 1.61
C LYS A 60 -5.32 -22.69 2.15
N LYS A 61 -5.78 -22.29 3.34
CA LYS A 61 -7.02 -22.80 3.94
C LYS A 61 -8.25 -22.28 3.21
N GLU A 62 -8.25 -21.02 2.77
CA GLU A 62 -9.31 -20.43 1.95
C GLU A 62 -9.40 -21.13 0.58
N ASP A 63 -8.27 -21.37 -0.08
CA ASP A 63 -8.21 -22.09 -1.36
C ASP A 63 -8.76 -23.52 -1.24
N GLN A 64 -8.37 -24.24 -0.17
CA GLN A 64 -8.89 -25.60 0.10
C GLN A 64 -10.36 -25.61 0.54
N ALA A 65 -10.85 -24.51 1.11
CA ALA A 65 -12.26 -24.35 1.49
C ALA A 65 -13.16 -23.96 0.30
N THR A 66 -12.59 -23.73 -0.90
CA THR A 66 -13.37 -23.66 -2.15
C THR A 66 -13.52 -25.06 -2.76
N PRO A 67 -14.61 -25.80 -2.49
CA PRO A 67 -14.86 -27.02 -3.24
C PRO A 67 -15.09 -26.64 -4.70
N THR A 68 -14.30 -27.25 -5.57
CA THR A 68 -14.51 -27.30 -7.01
C THR A 68 -15.97 -27.66 -7.31
N ALA A 69 -16.77 -26.67 -7.68
CA ALA A 69 -18.08 -26.86 -8.29
C ALA A 69 -17.87 -27.34 -9.73
N GLN A 70 -17.53 -28.61 -9.89
CA GLN A 70 -17.50 -29.25 -11.20
C GLN A 70 -18.03 -30.67 -11.07
N GLU A 71 -19.36 -30.79 -11.05
CA GLU A 71 -20.09 -31.97 -11.51
C GLU A 71 -21.58 -31.62 -11.66
N ALA A 72 -21.93 -31.04 -12.81
CA ALA A 72 -23.27 -31.15 -13.36
C ALA A 72 -23.14 -31.22 -14.88
N GLN A 73 -23.17 -32.46 -15.37
CA GLN A 73 -23.42 -32.81 -16.76
C GLN A 73 -24.74 -32.17 -17.21
N THR A 74 -24.69 -31.32 -18.23
CA THR A 74 -25.80 -31.20 -19.18
C THR A 74 -25.26 -31.13 -20.60
N ARG A 75 -25.65 -32.14 -21.36
CA ARG A 75 -25.45 -32.36 -22.79
C ARG A 75 -26.06 -31.24 -23.64
N GLY A 76 -25.39 -31.00 -24.77
CA GLY A 76 -25.97 -30.47 -26.01
C GLY A 76 -25.88 -28.95 -26.13
N GLY A 77 -25.33 -28.34 -27.16
CA GLY A 77 -24.79 -28.83 -28.43
C GLY A 77 -24.46 -27.59 -29.28
N THR A 78 -23.86 -27.85 -30.45
CA THR A 78 -23.60 -26.90 -31.55
C THR A 78 -22.41 -25.95 -31.39
N ASP A 79 -21.29 -26.47 -31.87
CA ASP A 79 -20.33 -25.80 -32.74
C ASP A 79 -20.96 -24.73 -33.66
N THR A 80 -20.45 -23.51 -33.58
CA THR A 80 -20.13 -22.67 -34.75
C THR A 80 -19.03 -21.69 -34.36
N VAL A 81 -17.87 -21.85 -34.97
CA VAL A 81 -16.86 -20.81 -35.16
C VAL A 81 -17.46 -19.61 -35.87
N ASP A 82 -17.28 -18.39 -35.36
CA ASP A 82 -17.28 -17.19 -36.19
C ASP A 82 -16.26 -16.17 -35.70
N MET A 83 -15.54 -15.63 -36.68
CA MET A 83 -14.31 -14.90 -36.59
C MET A 83 -14.60 -13.42 -36.87
N GLY A 84 -14.33 -12.58 -35.87
CA GLY A 84 -13.98 -11.17 -36.09
C GLY A 84 -15.08 -10.22 -36.54
N THR A 85 -15.51 -9.34 -35.63
CA THR A 85 -15.88 -7.97 -35.99
C THR A 85 -15.51 -7.01 -34.86
N SER A 86 -14.56 -6.13 -35.15
CA SER A 86 -14.33 -4.86 -34.48
C SER A 86 -15.61 -4.01 -34.46
N GLY A 87 -16.03 -3.58 -33.27
CA GLY A 87 -17.14 -2.63 -33.02
C GLY A 87 -17.03 -2.06 -31.59
N PRO A 88 -17.43 -0.80 -31.35
CA PRO A 88 -16.94 0.02 -30.24
C PRO A 88 -17.31 -0.58 -28.89
N SER A 89 -16.40 -0.48 -27.92
CA SER A 89 -16.64 -0.88 -26.54
C SER A 89 -17.87 -0.17 -25.98
N SER A 90 -19.02 -0.83 -26.04
CA SER A 90 -20.11 -0.57 -25.12
C SER A 90 -19.53 -0.86 -23.74
N VAL A 91 -19.27 0.18 -22.96
CA VAL A 91 -18.84 0.03 -21.57
C VAL A 91 -19.94 -0.75 -20.88
N GLU A 92 -19.72 -2.04 -20.68
CA GLU A 92 -20.59 -2.86 -19.85
C GLU A 92 -20.72 -2.14 -18.51
N ARG A 93 -21.91 -1.60 -18.24
CA ARG A 93 -22.23 -0.94 -16.97
C ARG A 93 -22.15 -2.01 -15.90
N THR A 94 -21.00 -2.13 -15.27
CA THR A 94 -20.81 -3.00 -14.13
C THR A 94 -21.56 -2.35 -12.96
N PRO A 95 -22.60 -3.00 -12.42
CA PRO A 95 -23.34 -2.45 -11.30
C PRO A 95 -22.41 -2.30 -10.09
N LEU A 96 -22.65 -1.27 -9.27
CA LEU A 96 -21.90 -1.08 -8.02
C LEU A 96 -21.98 -2.35 -7.17
N SER A 97 -20.82 -2.82 -6.69
CA SER A 97 -20.77 -4.01 -5.84
C SER A 97 -21.55 -3.78 -4.53
N ALA A 98 -22.09 -4.86 -3.96
CA ALA A 98 -22.84 -4.81 -2.70
C ALA A 98 -22.03 -4.14 -1.57
N ARG A 99 -20.70 -4.35 -1.56
CA ARG A 99 -19.77 -3.71 -0.63
C ARG A 99 -19.75 -2.19 -0.77
N VAL A 100 -19.68 -1.67 -2.00
CA VAL A 100 -19.66 -0.22 -2.26
C VAL A 100 -20.99 0.40 -1.80
N VAL A 101 -22.11 -0.24 -2.10
CA VAL A 101 -23.44 0.20 -1.66
C VAL A 101 -23.56 0.20 -0.14
N ALA A 102 -23.03 -0.81 0.56
CA ALA A 102 -23.03 -0.85 2.02
C ALA A 102 -22.20 0.30 2.62
N VAL A 103 -20.99 0.54 2.11
CA VAL A 103 -20.13 1.63 2.57
C VAL A 103 -20.80 3.00 2.39
N LEU A 104 -21.42 3.24 1.24
CA LEU A 104 -22.14 4.48 0.93
C LEU A 104 -23.34 4.73 1.86
N LYS A 105 -23.95 3.68 2.41
CA LYS A 105 -25.10 3.76 3.32
C LYS A 105 -24.72 3.91 4.77
N GLU A 106 -23.73 3.14 5.21
CA GLU A 106 -23.46 2.92 6.63
C GLU A 106 -22.48 3.93 7.22
N LYS A 107 -21.59 4.50 6.38
CA LYS A 107 -20.52 5.37 6.86
C LYS A 107 -20.89 6.85 6.79
N PRO A 108 -20.43 7.67 7.76
CA PRO A 108 -20.69 9.12 7.76
C PRO A 108 -19.89 9.88 6.70
N ALA A 109 -18.72 9.38 6.29
CA ALA A 109 -17.87 9.95 5.25
C ALA A 109 -17.42 8.83 4.28
N PRO A 110 -18.35 8.33 3.44
CA PRO A 110 -18.08 7.18 2.58
C PRO A 110 -17.06 7.48 1.48
N GLU A 111 -16.94 8.72 1.02
CA GLU A 111 -15.96 9.16 0.03
C GLU A 111 -14.51 8.89 0.49
N LEU A 112 -14.24 9.05 1.79
CA LEU A 112 -12.92 8.80 2.37
C LEU A 112 -12.61 7.30 2.51
N SER A 113 -13.63 6.45 2.53
CA SER A 113 -13.51 5.00 2.78
C SER A 113 -13.39 4.15 1.52
N LEU A 114 -13.86 4.66 0.38
CA LEU A 114 -13.84 3.94 -0.89
C LEU A 114 -12.47 4.03 -1.56
N ALA A 115 -12.11 3.02 -2.34
CA ALA A 115 -10.94 3.06 -3.21
C ALA A 115 -11.18 4.04 -4.38
N SER A 116 -10.11 4.55 -5.00
CA SER A 116 -10.24 5.50 -6.11
C SER A 116 -11.02 4.93 -7.31
N GLN A 117 -10.88 3.63 -7.58
CA GLN A 117 -11.64 2.94 -8.62
C GLN A 117 -13.14 2.87 -8.29
N ASP A 118 -13.48 2.55 -7.04
CA ASP A 118 -14.88 2.53 -6.58
C ASP A 118 -15.51 3.93 -6.62
N LEU A 119 -14.75 4.96 -6.21
CA LEU A 119 -15.19 6.36 -6.32
C LEU A 119 -15.47 6.76 -7.77
N GLU A 120 -14.63 6.33 -8.71
CA GLU A 120 -14.83 6.60 -10.14
C GLU A 120 -16.12 5.95 -10.67
N LEU A 121 -16.40 4.71 -10.26
CA LEU A 121 -17.65 4.03 -10.61
C LEU A 121 -18.87 4.77 -10.01
N VAL A 122 -18.80 5.20 -8.75
CA VAL A 122 -19.86 5.99 -8.11
C VAL A 122 -20.08 7.34 -8.81
N CYS A 123 -19.01 7.98 -9.28
CA CYS A 123 -19.10 9.23 -10.04
C CYS A 123 -19.73 9.03 -11.43
N LYS A 124 -19.50 7.86 -12.05
CA LYS A 124 -20.07 7.49 -13.36
C LYS A 124 -21.52 7.01 -13.27
N GLU A 125 -21.95 6.50 -12.12
CA GLU A 125 -23.31 5.97 -11.90
C GLU A 125 -24.39 7.03 -12.09
N ASP A 126 -25.53 6.69 -12.70
CA ASP A 126 -26.64 7.63 -12.88
C ASP A 126 -27.25 8.03 -11.52
N LEU A 127 -27.61 9.32 -11.35
CA LEU A 127 -28.10 9.84 -10.06
C LEU A 127 -29.36 9.08 -9.57
N GLU A 128 -30.25 8.71 -10.50
CA GLU A 128 -31.48 7.97 -10.22
C GLU A 128 -31.21 6.49 -9.88
N ALA A 129 -30.25 5.86 -10.56
CA ALA A 129 -29.84 4.50 -10.24
C ALA A 129 -29.19 4.43 -8.85
N LEU A 130 -28.34 5.41 -8.55
CA LEU A 130 -27.66 5.54 -7.26
C LEU A 130 -28.65 5.83 -6.12
N SER A 131 -29.67 6.68 -6.34
CA SER A 131 -30.68 6.98 -5.31
C SER A 131 -31.52 5.74 -4.99
N HIS A 132 -31.91 4.97 -6.02
CA HIS A 132 -32.62 3.70 -5.87
C HIS A 132 -31.78 2.65 -5.14
N ALA A 133 -30.51 2.49 -5.50
CA ALA A 133 -29.61 1.53 -4.85
C ALA A 133 -29.38 1.89 -3.37
N LEU A 134 -29.23 3.19 -3.08
CA LEU A 134 -29.01 3.71 -1.74
C LEU A 134 -30.28 3.82 -0.91
N ARG A 135 -31.47 3.76 -1.53
CA ARG A 135 -32.76 4.07 -0.89
C ARG A 135 -32.75 5.43 -0.19
N CYS A 136 -32.02 6.38 -0.77
CA CYS A 136 -31.86 7.74 -0.27
C CYS A 136 -32.61 8.73 -1.17
N ASP A 137 -32.93 9.90 -0.62
CA ASP A 137 -33.50 10.98 -1.41
C ASP A 137 -32.49 11.55 -2.41
N LYS A 138 -33.00 12.06 -3.54
CA LYS A 138 -32.17 12.58 -4.64
C LYS A 138 -31.22 13.69 -4.19
N HIS A 139 -31.63 14.51 -3.21
CA HIS A 139 -30.80 15.59 -2.69
C HIS A 139 -29.60 15.04 -1.92
N LYS A 140 -29.81 14.10 -0.98
CA LYS A 140 -28.69 13.41 -0.29
C LYS A 140 -27.80 12.64 -1.25
N THR A 141 -28.37 11.92 -2.21
CA THR A 141 -27.58 11.21 -3.22
C THR A 141 -26.74 12.16 -4.07
N LYS A 142 -27.27 13.33 -4.42
CA LYS A 142 -26.53 14.36 -5.16
C LYS A 142 -25.35 14.90 -4.34
N ALA A 143 -25.60 15.30 -3.09
CA ALA A 143 -24.55 15.78 -2.19
C ALA A 143 -23.45 14.73 -1.97
N LEU A 144 -23.84 13.46 -1.79
CA LEU A 144 -22.93 12.34 -1.69
C LEU A 144 -22.07 12.16 -2.95
N LYS A 145 -22.70 12.22 -4.13
CA LYS A 145 -22.01 12.09 -5.42
C LYS A 145 -21.04 13.25 -5.65
N GLU A 146 -21.42 14.47 -5.26
CA GLU A 146 -20.54 15.65 -5.30
C GLU A 146 -19.34 15.47 -4.35
N ALA A 147 -19.55 14.99 -3.13
CA ALA A 147 -18.47 14.71 -2.17
C ALA A 147 -17.50 13.64 -2.70
N CYS A 148 -18.03 12.55 -3.27
CA CYS A 148 -17.21 11.51 -3.93
C CYS A 148 -16.40 12.08 -5.12
N GLY A 149 -16.99 12.97 -5.91
CA GLY A 149 -16.30 13.62 -7.04
C GLY A 149 -15.18 14.56 -6.59
N GLN A 150 -15.41 15.35 -5.53
CA GLN A 150 -14.40 16.22 -4.94
C GLN A 150 -13.23 15.42 -4.36
N GLU A 151 -13.54 14.34 -3.64
CA GLU A 151 -12.55 13.41 -3.10
C GLU A 151 -11.68 12.79 -4.20
N LEU A 152 -12.32 12.27 -5.26
CA LEU A 152 -11.61 11.66 -6.38
C LEU A 152 -10.68 12.66 -7.06
N SER A 153 -11.18 13.88 -7.31
CA SER A 153 -10.38 14.97 -7.88
C SER A 153 -9.17 15.30 -7.02
N ARG A 154 -9.33 15.37 -5.69
CA ARG A 154 -8.23 15.61 -4.75
C ARG A 154 -7.17 14.51 -4.84
N ARG A 155 -7.57 13.24 -4.85
CA ARG A 155 -6.65 12.10 -4.95
C ARG A 155 -5.88 12.09 -6.27
N LEU A 156 -6.56 12.38 -7.38
CA LEU A 156 -5.92 12.48 -8.69
C LEU A 156 -4.90 13.62 -8.72
N GLN A 157 -5.24 14.80 -8.17
CA GLN A 157 -4.31 15.91 -8.07
C GLN A 157 -3.06 15.53 -7.25
N GLN A 158 -3.23 14.89 -6.10
CA GLN A 158 -2.11 14.42 -5.27
C GLN A 158 -1.21 13.44 -6.05
N PHE A 159 -1.80 12.48 -6.76
CA PHE A 159 -1.07 11.54 -7.60
C PHE A 159 -0.28 12.24 -8.72
N HIS A 160 -0.88 13.20 -9.41
CA HIS A 160 -0.20 13.97 -10.44
C HIS A 160 0.95 14.81 -9.86
N SER A 161 0.75 15.48 -8.71
CA SER A 161 1.81 16.22 -8.03
C SER A 161 2.98 15.32 -7.65
N LEU A 162 2.72 14.13 -7.10
CA LEU A 162 3.77 13.16 -6.75
C LEU A 162 4.52 12.66 -7.97
N ASN A 163 3.82 12.36 -9.08
CA ASN A 163 4.47 11.94 -10.32
C ASN A 163 5.35 13.03 -10.91
N SER A 164 4.91 14.30 -10.85
CA SER A 164 5.72 15.46 -11.26
C SER A 164 6.97 15.62 -10.40
N LEU A 165 6.87 15.44 -9.08
CA LEU A 165 8.05 15.47 -8.21
C LEU A 165 9.01 14.30 -8.50
N ARG A 166 8.45 13.11 -8.76
CA ARG A 166 9.23 11.92 -9.10
C ARG A 166 9.99 12.10 -10.42
N SER A 167 9.36 12.68 -11.46
CA SER A 167 10.04 12.95 -12.73
C SER A 167 11.20 13.95 -12.57
N ILE A 168 11.01 14.99 -11.76
CA ILE A 168 12.08 15.96 -11.42
C ILE A 168 13.22 15.28 -10.67
N SER A 169 12.91 14.43 -9.66
CA SER A 169 13.94 13.74 -8.86
C SER A 169 14.80 12.80 -9.72
N LYS A 170 14.17 12.02 -10.61
CA LYS A 170 14.87 11.13 -11.55
C LYS A 170 15.68 11.88 -12.61
N GLY A 171 15.29 13.12 -12.92
CA GLY A 171 16.02 14.00 -13.85
C GLY A 171 17.25 14.67 -13.23
N LYS A 172 17.27 14.88 -11.91
CA LYS A 172 18.40 15.53 -11.20
C LYS A 172 19.62 14.63 -10.99
N GLU A 173 19.50 13.33 -11.19
CA GLU A 173 20.62 12.38 -11.08
C GLU A 173 21.55 12.39 -12.31
N LYS A 174 21.20 13.14 -13.37
CA LYS A 174 21.96 13.22 -14.64
C LYS A 174 22.45 14.63 -14.99
N LEU A 175 23.05 15.37 -14.05
CA LEU A 175 23.85 16.53 -14.43
C LEU A 175 25.18 16.56 -13.66
N PRO A 176 26.33 16.81 -14.32
CA PRO A 176 27.66 16.66 -13.74
C PRO A 176 27.91 17.73 -12.67
N GLU A 177 28.69 17.35 -11.66
CA GLU A 177 29.33 18.27 -10.71
C GLU A 177 29.94 19.48 -11.43
N PRO A 178 29.59 20.72 -11.06
CA PRO A 178 30.47 21.84 -11.28
C PRO A 178 31.53 21.82 -10.18
N GLU A 179 32.68 21.22 -10.51
CA GLU A 179 33.96 21.59 -9.91
C GLU A 179 34.18 23.11 -10.03
N GLU A 180 35.09 23.63 -9.20
CA GLU A 180 35.57 25.02 -9.14
C GLU A 180 34.88 25.96 -8.14
N ARG A 181 34.97 25.58 -6.87
CA ARG A 181 35.23 26.57 -5.80
C ARG A 181 36.73 26.81 -5.67
N LEU A 182 37.32 27.58 -6.58
CA LEU A 182 38.64 28.18 -6.35
C LEU A 182 38.52 29.22 -5.24
N ARG A 183 38.90 28.79 -4.03
CA ARG A 183 38.97 29.60 -2.81
C ARG A 183 40.03 30.70 -2.99
N SER A 184 39.58 31.94 -3.03
CA SER A 184 40.41 33.10 -2.72
C SER A 184 40.59 33.22 -1.21
N LYS A 185 41.84 33.17 -0.70
CA LYS A 185 42.39 34.07 0.35
C LYS A 185 43.83 33.71 0.79
N ARG A 186 44.78 34.54 0.32
CA ARG A 186 45.89 35.24 1.01
C ARG A 186 46.55 34.60 2.26
N ARG A 187 47.89 34.44 2.21
CA ARG A 187 48.84 34.90 3.25
C ARG A 187 50.30 34.86 2.77
N LYS A 188 50.94 36.03 2.68
CA LYS A 188 52.30 36.33 3.19
C LYS A 188 52.40 37.85 3.30
#